data_AF-A0A8X6T2F2-F1
#
_entry.id   AF-A0A8X6T2F2-F1
#
_cell.length_a   1.000
_cell.length_b   1.000
_cell.length_c   1.000
_cell.angle_alpha   90.00
_cell.angle_beta   90.00
_cell.angle_gamma   90.00
#
_symmetry.space_group_name_H-M   'P 1'
#
loop_
_entity.id
_entity.type
_entity.pdbx_description
1 polymer ?
#
loop_
_entity_poly.entity_id
_entity_poly.type
_entity_poly.pdbx_seq_one_letter_code
_entity_poly.pdbx_strand_id
1 'polypeptide(L)'
;MEINEIRVLMKYEFHRGATTRQTVANINSVFIIQVATNATVTRLFKKLRSGYFDLSNESHGRPKTQVDSDILKATVEANSSESARELSLMYNDNRKRSLQWLDKDEPPKHCPKRDIHQKLMVTVWWSGSGVIHHSFMEPDQ
;
A
#
# COMPACT_ATOMS: atom_id res chain seq x y z
N MET A 1 -23.33 -3.75 -6.08
CA MET A 1 -23.54 -3.82 -4.63
C MET A 1 -22.29 -3.25 -4.00
N GLU A 2 -22.44 -2.18 -3.23
CA GLU A 2 -21.34 -1.47 -2.60
C GLU A 2 -20.85 -2.20 -1.34
N ILE A 3 -19.57 -2.05 -0.99
CA ILE A 3 -18.95 -2.68 0.21
C ILE A 3 -19.74 -2.33 1.48
N ASN A 4 -20.26 -1.11 1.57
CA ASN A 4 -21.02 -0.65 2.73
C ASN A 4 -22.39 -1.34 2.84
N GLU A 5 -23.07 -1.61 1.73
CA GLU A 5 -24.37 -2.32 1.72
C GLU A 5 -24.21 -3.75 2.27
N ILE A 6 -23.14 -4.42 1.86
CA ILE A 6 -22.80 -5.77 2.33
C ILE A 6 -22.54 -5.76 3.84
N ARG A 7 -21.83 -4.76 4.34
CA ARG A 7 -21.57 -4.59 5.79
C ARG A 7 -22.86 -4.34 6.57
N VAL A 8 -23.82 -3.60 6.03
CA VAL A 8 -25.13 -3.39 6.67
C VAL A 8 -25.88 -4.71 6.81
N LEU A 9 -25.90 -5.54 5.77
CA LEU A 9 -26.52 -6.88 5.84
C LEU A 9 -25.80 -7.79 6.83
N MET A 10 -24.46 -7.81 6.83
CA MET A 10 -23.70 -8.57 7.82
C MET A 10 -23.98 -8.10 9.25
N LYS A 11 -24.15 -6.79 9.47
CA LYS A 11 -24.53 -6.22 10.78
C LYS A 11 -25.94 -6.66 11.19
N TYR A 12 -26.89 -6.67 10.25
CA TYR A 12 -28.24 -7.17 10.48
C TYR A 12 -28.23 -8.65 10.88
N GLU A 13 -27.53 -9.51 10.14
CA GLU A 13 -27.37 -10.94 10.47
C GLU A 13 -26.68 -11.16 11.82
N PHE A 14 -25.72 -10.31 12.19
CA PHE A 14 -25.10 -10.32 13.51
C PHE A 14 -26.12 -10.05 14.63
N HIS A 15 -26.99 -9.06 14.46
CA HIS A 15 -28.02 -8.72 15.46
C HIS A 15 -29.14 -9.78 15.53
N ARG A 16 -29.37 -10.51 14.44
CA ARG A 16 -30.23 -11.71 14.42
C ARG A 16 -29.63 -12.90 15.17
N GLY A 17 -28.35 -12.85 15.56
CA GLY A 17 -27.66 -13.95 16.23
C GLY A 17 -27.17 -15.06 15.28
N ALA A 18 -27.08 -14.79 13.98
CA ALA A 18 -26.57 -15.77 13.01
C ALA A 18 -25.07 -16.01 13.21
N THR A 19 -24.62 -17.23 12.92
CA THR A 19 -23.18 -17.55 12.89
C THR A 19 -22.51 -17.03 11.61
N THR A 20 -21.19 -16.95 11.59
CA THR A 20 -20.44 -16.48 10.41
C THR A 20 -20.71 -17.33 9.17
N ARG A 21 -20.73 -18.66 9.33
CA ARG A 21 -21.04 -19.61 8.25
C ARG A 21 -22.47 -19.45 7.72
N GLN A 22 -23.44 -19.28 8.62
CA GLN A 22 -24.83 -19.00 8.24
C GLN A 22 -24.95 -17.65 7.54
N THR A 23 -24.27 -16.62 8.03
CA THR A 23 -24.27 -15.28 7.42
C THR A 23 -23.72 -15.32 5.99
N VAL A 24 -22.61 -16.03 5.75
CA VAL A 24 -22.06 -16.23 4.40
C VAL A 24 -23.06 -16.97 3.50
N ALA A 25 -23.68 -18.04 3.99
CA ALA A 25 -24.67 -18.79 3.23
C ALA A 25 -25.93 -17.96 2.93
N ASN A 26 -26.42 -17.17 3.89
CA ASN A 26 -27.58 -16.29 3.75
C ASN A 26 -27.32 -15.16 2.76
N ILE A 27 -26.13 -14.55 2.80
CA ILE A 27 -25.77 -13.48 1.88
C ILE A 27 -25.54 -14.04 0.48
N ASN A 28 -24.76 -15.12 0.34
CA ASN A 28 -24.46 -15.71 -0.97
C ASN A 28 -25.63 -16.52 -1.56
N SER A 29 -26.71 -16.79 -0.81
CA SER A 29 -27.96 -17.34 -1.36
C SER A 29 -28.86 -16.26 -1.96
N VAL A 30 -28.86 -15.06 -1.37
CA VAL A 30 -29.60 -13.89 -1.87
C VAL A 30 -28.86 -13.25 -3.05
N PHE A 31 -27.52 -13.19 -2.97
CA PHE A 31 -26.67 -12.66 -4.02
C PHE A 31 -25.92 -13.81 -4.68
N ILE A 32 -26.26 -14.10 -5.94
CA ILE A 32 -25.68 -15.20 -6.75
C ILE A 32 -24.14 -15.07 -6.89
N ILE A 33 -23.62 -13.87 -6.71
CA ILE A 33 -22.18 -13.58 -6.66
C ILE A 33 -21.69 -13.86 -5.23
N GLN A 34 -20.56 -14.57 -5.09
CA GLN A 34 -19.88 -14.82 -3.80
C GLN A 34 -19.29 -13.52 -3.21
N VAL A 35 -20.15 -12.60 -2.80
CA VAL A 35 -19.82 -11.26 -2.35
C VAL A 35 -19.27 -11.29 -0.92
N ALA A 36 -19.75 -12.21 -0.07
CA ALA A 36 -19.28 -12.38 1.29
C ALA A 36 -18.40 -13.64 1.42
N THR A 37 -17.17 -13.47 1.91
CA THR A 37 -16.30 -14.60 2.29
C THR A 37 -16.31 -14.79 3.80
N ASN A 38 -16.04 -16.03 4.25
CA ASN A 38 -15.92 -16.36 5.67
C ASN A 38 -14.91 -15.45 6.42
N ALA A 39 -13.79 -15.10 5.77
CA ALA A 39 -12.78 -14.23 6.36
C ALA A 39 -13.32 -12.82 6.61
N THR A 40 -14.03 -12.24 5.64
CA THR A 40 -14.63 -10.90 5.77
C THR A 40 -15.68 -10.86 6.89
N VAL A 41 -16.59 -11.83 6.91
CA VAL A 41 -17.64 -11.92 7.95
C VAL A 41 -17.02 -12.11 9.33
N THR A 42 -16.01 -12.97 9.46
CA THR A 42 -15.32 -13.21 10.74
C THR A 42 -14.63 -11.96 11.26
N ARG A 43 -13.89 -11.24 10.39
CA ARG A 43 -13.23 -9.98 10.76
C ARG A 43 -14.25 -8.94 11.22
N LEU A 44 -15.36 -8.79 10.50
CA LEU A 44 -16.41 -7.84 10.85
C LEU A 44 -17.09 -8.23 12.18
N PHE A 45 -17.43 -9.50 12.38
CA PHE A 45 -18.04 -9.97 13.63
C PHE A 45 -17.13 -9.74 14.83
N LYS A 46 -15.82 -9.91 14.66
CA LYS A 46 -14.83 -9.54 15.70
C LYS A 46 -14.89 -8.04 16.01
N LYS A 47 -14.97 -7.18 14.97
CA LYS A 47 -15.10 -5.72 15.10
C LYS A 47 -16.41 -5.30 15.79
N LEU A 48 -17.52 -5.93 15.45
CA LEU A 48 -18.84 -5.71 16.06
C LEU A 48 -18.86 -6.14 17.53
N ARG A 49 -18.23 -7.27 17.87
CA ARG A 49 -18.07 -7.73 19.27
C ARG A 49 -17.23 -6.79 20.12
N SER A 50 -16.28 -6.06 19.51
CA SER A 50 -15.52 -5.02 20.20
C SER A 50 -16.27 -3.68 20.33
N GLY A 51 -17.55 -3.61 19.94
CA GLY A 51 -18.37 -2.40 20.06
C GLY A 51 -18.11 -1.34 18.98
N TYR A 52 -17.32 -1.69 17.95
CA TYR A 52 -17.07 -0.79 16.82
C TYR A 52 -18.09 -1.08 15.71
N PHE A 53 -19.01 -0.12 15.52
CA PHE A 53 -20.14 -0.24 14.59
C PHE A 53 -20.03 0.64 13.35
N ASP A 54 -18.95 1.43 13.22
CA ASP A 54 -18.75 2.24 12.04
C ASP A 54 -18.52 1.33 10.83
N LEU A 55 -19.35 1.54 9.81
CA LEU A 55 -19.33 0.79 8.56
C LEU A 55 -18.64 1.56 7.44
N SER A 56 -18.23 2.81 7.70
CA SER A 56 -17.52 3.64 6.75
C SER A 56 -16.21 2.98 6.30
N ASN A 57 -15.82 3.26 5.06
CA ASN A 57 -14.48 2.91 4.61
C ASN A 57 -13.56 4.04 5.06
N GLU A 58 -12.68 3.73 6.01
CA GLU A 58 -11.56 4.60 6.32
C GLU A 58 -10.70 4.75 5.07
N SER A 59 -10.24 5.96 4.78
CA SER A 59 -9.25 6.21 3.74
C SER A 59 -8.02 5.35 4.03
N HIS A 60 -7.72 4.41 3.15
CA HIS A 60 -6.50 3.62 3.27
C HIS A 60 -5.30 4.56 3.15
N GLY A 61 -4.48 4.64 4.21
CA GLY A 61 -3.34 5.54 4.23
C GLY A 61 -2.22 5.07 3.30
N ARG A 62 -1.93 5.85 2.26
CA ARG A 62 -0.60 5.87 1.63
C ARG A 62 0.32 6.73 2.51
N PRO A 63 1.59 6.36 2.73
CA PRO A 63 2.54 7.26 3.40
C PRO A 63 2.57 8.60 2.66
N LYS A 64 2.32 9.71 3.38
CA LYS A 64 2.37 11.07 2.81
C LYS A 64 3.73 11.33 2.19
N THR A 65 3.77 11.98 1.03
CA THR A 65 5.00 12.42 0.35
C THR A 65 5.56 13.69 1.01
N GLN A 66 6.81 13.64 1.40
CA GLN A 66 7.61 14.66 2.09
C GLN A 66 8.80 15.11 1.22
N VAL A 67 9.08 14.40 0.10
CA VAL A 67 10.09 14.84 -0.86
C VAL A 67 9.50 15.91 -1.76
N ASP A 68 10.12 17.09 -1.73
CA ASP A 68 9.78 18.22 -2.59
C ASP A 68 10.08 17.88 -4.07
N SER A 69 9.04 17.90 -4.89
CA SER A 69 9.12 17.64 -6.33
C SER A 69 10.04 18.62 -7.05
N ASP A 70 10.15 19.85 -6.53
CA ASP A 70 10.92 20.91 -7.17
C ASP A 70 12.42 20.67 -7.03
N ILE A 71 12.85 20.08 -5.91
CA ILE A 71 14.24 19.68 -5.67
C ILE A 71 14.65 18.54 -6.62
N LEU A 72 13.75 17.57 -6.86
CA LEU A 72 14.01 16.46 -7.79
C LEU A 72 14.02 16.90 -9.25
N LYS A 73 13.18 17.88 -9.60
CA LYS A 73 13.15 18.46 -10.93
C LYS A 73 14.46 19.20 -11.24
N ALA A 74 14.93 20.02 -10.30
CA ALA A 74 16.17 20.78 -10.45
C ALA A 74 17.39 19.87 -10.66
N THR A 75 17.46 18.72 -9.97
CA THR A 75 18.61 17.80 -10.11
C THR A 75 18.57 16.99 -11.40
N VAL A 76 17.39 16.67 -11.92
CA VAL A 76 17.24 16.01 -13.24
C VAL A 76 17.60 16.96 -14.38
N GLU A 77 17.21 18.23 -14.29
CA GLU A 77 17.50 19.24 -15.32
C GLU A 77 18.98 19.67 -15.32
N ALA A 78 19.64 19.71 -14.15
CA ALA A 78 21.04 20.08 -14.04
C ALA A 78 22.00 19.03 -14.64
N ASN A 79 21.66 17.74 -14.56
CA ASN A 79 22.55 16.63 -14.94
C ASN A 79 21.87 15.70 -15.97
N SER A 80 21.68 16.17 -17.21
CA SER A 80 21.08 15.37 -18.29
C SER A 80 21.89 14.12 -18.72
N SER A 81 23.16 13.99 -18.28
CA SER A 81 24.10 12.95 -18.76
C SER A 81 24.65 12.04 -17.66
N GLU A 82 24.42 12.34 -16.38
CA GLU A 82 24.83 11.47 -15.27
C GLU A 82 23.73 10.45 -15.02
N SER A 83 24.04 9.21 -15.42
CA SER A 83 23.10 8.15 -15.73
C SER A 83 21.95 7.97 -14.73
N ALA A 84 20.80 7.51 -15.20
CA ALA A 84 19.70 7.03 -14.37
C ALA A 84 20.14 6.05 -13.25
N ARG A 85 21.33 5.44 -13.34
CA ARG A 85 21.95 4.66 -12.28
C ARG A 85 22.47 5.52 -11.12
N GLU A 86 23.07 6.67 -11.36
CA GLU A 86 23.54 7.57 -10.29
C GLU A 86 22.37 8.27 -9.62
N LEU A 87 21.38 8.76 -10.39
CA LEU A 87 20.11 9.23 -9.84
C LEU A 87 19.38 8.12 -9.07
N SER A 88 19.41 6.88 -9.57
CA SER A 88 18.90 5.73 -8.82
C SER A 88 19.75 5.45 -7.57
N LEU A 89 21.06 5.57 -7.57
CA LEU A 89 21.88 5.34 -6.37
C LEU A 89 21.69 6.44 -5.32
N MET A 90 21.49 7.68 -5.76
CA MET A 90 21.28 8.85 -4.90
C MET A 90 19.88 8.90 -4.29
N TYR A 91 18.84 8.58 -5.08
CA TYR A 91 17.44 8.68 -4.67
C TYR A 91 16.73 7.34 -4.43
N ASN A 92 17.12 6.28 -5.15
CA ASN A 92 16.54 4.93 -5.07
C ASN A 92 17.59 3.91 -4.59
N ASP A 93 18.01 4.00 -3.34
CA ASP A 93 18.83 2.97 -2.70
C ASP A 93 17.98 1.70 -2.47
N ASN A 94 17.72 0.97 -3.56
CA ASN A 94 17.18 -0.38 -3.51
C ASN A 94 18.30 -1.30 -3.00
N ARG A 95 18.44 -1.33 -1.67
CA ARG A 95 19.13 -2.34 -0.85
C ARG A 95 20.15 -3.16 -1.66
N LYS A 96 21.43 -2.84 -1.55
CA LYS A 96 22.38 -3.95 -1.38
C LYS A 96 22.06 -4.56 -0.02
N ARG A 97 21.18 -5.56 0.01
CA ARG A 97 21.03 -6.43 1.19
C ARG A 97 22.37 -7.15 1.32
N SER A 98 23.32 -6.55 2.02
CA SER A 98 24.56 -7.21 2.35
C SER A 98 24.20 -8.42 3.20
N LEU A 99 24.36 -9.62 2.64
CA LEU A 99 24.35 -10.85 3.41
C LEU A 99 25.40 -10.68 4.50
N GLN A 100 24.93 -10.61 5.75
CA GLN A 100 25.78 -10.48 6.91
C GLN A 100 25.94 -11.88 7.50
N TRP A 101 27.09 -12.49 7.28
CA TRP A 101 27.48 -13.71 7.99
C TRP A 101 27.93 -13.28 9.38
N LEU A 102 27.17 -13.69 10.39
CA LEU A 102 27.45 -13.48 11.81
C LEU A 102 27.73 -14.85 12.42
N ASP A 103 28.59 -14.88 13.43
CA ASP A 103 28.77 -16.07 14.24
C ASP A 103 27.50 -16.40 15.05
N LYS A 104 27.36 -17.66 15.47
CA LYS A 104 26.11 -18.24 16.01
C LYS A 104 25.47 -17.44 17.15
N ASP A 105 26.29 -16.76 17.95
CA ASP A 105 25.86 -16.04 19.15
C ASP A 105 26.05 -14.51 19.02
N GLU A 106 26.45 -14.01 17.85
CA GLU A 106 26.61 -12.57 17.62
C GLU A 106 25.26 -11.92 17.25
N PRO A 107 24.81 -10.89 17.99
CA PRO A 107 23.55 -10.24 17.67
C PRO A 107 23.64 -9.55 16.30
N PRO A 108 22.59 -9.61 15.48
CA PRO A 108 22.56 -8.92 14.20
C PRO A 108 22.86 -7.43 14.36
N LYS A 109 23.74 -6.88 13.51
CA LYS A 109 24.00 -5.45 13.54
C LYS A 109 22.71 -4.71 13.19
N HIS A 110 22.31 -3.79 14.06
CA HIS A 110 21.14 -2.96 13.83
C HIS A 110 21.42 -2.02 12.66
N CYS A 111 20.84 -2.33 11.50
CA CYS A 111 20.81 -1.42 10.36
C CYS A 111 19.59 -0.52 10.55
N PRO A 112 19.75 0.72 11.06
CA PRO A 112 18.61 1.61 11.23
C PRO A 112 17.97 1.82 9.86
N LYS A 113 16.67 1.52 9.79
CA LYS A 113 15.86 1.85 8.63
C LYS A 113 15.93 3.37 8.49
N ARG A 114 16.47 3.88 7.38
CA ARG A 114 16.34 5.32 7.09
C ARG A 114 14.84 5.63 7.04
N ASP A 115 14.46 6.79 7.55
CA ASP A 115 13.07 7.28 7.61
C ASP A 115 12.57 7.76 6.24
N ILE A 116 12.95 7.05 5.17
CA ILE A 116 12.56 7.36 3.79
C ILE A 116 11.28 6.57 3.53
N HIS A 117 10.16 7.21 3.82
CA HIS A 117 8.84 6.61 3.79
C HIS A 117 8.18 6.61 2.40
N GLN A 118 8.83 7.15 1.37
CA GLN A 118 8.13 7.47 0.12
C GLN A 118 8.92 7.06 -1.12
N LYS A 119 8.23 6.40 -2.05
CA LYS A 119 8.73 6.06 -3.39
C LYS A 119 8.04 6.97 -4.40
N LEU A 120 8.81 7.75 -5.15
CA LEU A 120 8.33 8.52 -6.31
C LEU A 120 8.65 7.75 -7.58
N MET A 121 7.69 7.67 -8.51
CA MET A 121 7.92 7.06 -9.82
C MET A 121 8.20 8.15 -10.84
N VAL A 122 9.32 8.02 -11.56
CA VAL A 122 9.74 8.94 -12.62
C VAL A 122 9.78 8.16 -13.92
N THR A 123 9.04 8.61 -14.92
CA THR A 123 9.07 8.10 -16.30
C THR A 123 9.96 9.00 -17.14
N VAL A 124 11.06 8.47 -17.67
CA VAL A 124 12.03 9.22 -18.49
C VAL A 124 12.15 8.57 -19.87
N TRP A 125 12.09 9.38 -20.92
CA TRP A 125 12.24 9.01 -22.33
C TRP A 125 13.51 9.67 -22.87
N TRP A 126 14.39 8.92 -23.56
CA TRP A 126 15.67 9.42 -24.08
C TRP A 126 15.86 9.15 -25.58
N SER A 127 16.69 9.97 -26.21
CA SER A 127 17.32 9.80 -27.53
C SER A 127 18.84 9.70 -27.34
N GLY A 128 19.59 9.30 -28.38
CA GLY A 128 21.06 9.27 -28.36
C GLY A 128 21.71 10.64 -28.09
N SER A 129 20.93 11.73 -28.10
CA SER A 129 21.33 13.10 -27.80
C SER A 129 20.93 13.58 -26.39
N GLY A 130 20.23 12.77 -25.58
CA GLY A 130 19.80 13.14 -24.22
C GLY A 130 18.33 12.83 -23.93
N VAL A 131 17.84 13.34 -22.79
CA VAL A 131 16.44 13.13 -22.34
C VAL A 131 15.48 13.93 -23.22
N ILE A 132 14.50 13.26 -23.82
CA ILE A 132 13.43 13.85 -24.64
C ILE A 132 12.25 14.29 -23.77
N HIS A 133 11.90 13.49 -22.78
CA HIS A 133 10.74 13.75 -21.93
C HIS A 133 10.92 13.10 -20.56
N HIS A 134 10.52 13.79 -19.49
CA HIS A 134 10.38 13.17 -18.19
C HIS A 134 9.06 13.59 -17.55
N SER A 135 8.45 12.67 -16.81
CA SER A 135 7.24 12.91 -16.02
C SER A 135 7.38 12.27 -14.66
N PHE A 136 7.03 13.03 -13.63
CA PHE A 136 6.90 12.54 -12.28
C PHE A 136 5.46 12.08 -12.11
N MET A 137 5.24 10.81 -11.75
CA MET A 137 3.91 10.39 -11.36
C MET A 137 3.64 10.86 -9.94
N GLU A 138 2.69 11.78 -9.82
CA GLU A 138 2.16 12.17 -8.53
C GLU A 138 1.49 10.97 -7.85
N PRO A 139 1.71 10.78 -6.54
CA PRO A 139 1.20 9.64 -5.80
C PRO A 139 -0.32 9.69 -5.52
N ASP A 140 -1.02 10.73 -5.99
CA ASP A 140 -2.43 10.96 -5.71
C ASP A 140 -3.29 10.80 -6.98
N GLN A 141 -3.70 9.56 -7.24
CA GLN A 141 -5.02 9.21 -7.80
C GLN A 141 -5.60 8.03 -7.03
#